data_AF-A0A9W4CWG7-F1
#
_entry.id   AF-A0A9W4CWG7-F1
#
_cell.length_a   1.000
_cell.length_b   1.000
_cell.length_c   1.000
_cell.angle_alpha   90.00
_cell.angle_beta   90.00
_cell.angle_gamma   90.00
#
_symmetry.space_group_name_H-M   'P 1'
#
loop_
_entity.id
_entity.type
_entity.pdbx_description
1 polymer ?
#
loop_
_entity_poly.entity_id
_entity_poly.type
_entity_poly.pdbx_seq_one_letter_code
_entity_poly.pdbx_strand_id
1 'polypeptide(L)'
;MKQELIQELETTPDFVIEEVYHFLIFLKTRLKTRNTTDSTQPKLDNSILNMIDEIISEVPPEEWEKLPKDFAENIDYYLYGVPKGEE
;
A
#
# COMPACT_ATOMS: atom_id res chain seq x y z
N MET A 1 12.98 -33.20 -6.86
CA MET A 1 12.35 -31.87 -6.97
C MET A 1 12.44 -31.00 -5.73
N LYS A 2 11.67 -31.18 -4.63
CA LYS A 2 11.80 -30.28 -3.45
C LYS A 2 13.20 -30.28 -2.84
N GLN A 3 13.81 -31.47 -2.75
CA GLN A 3 15.15 -31.63 -2.19
C GLN A 3 16.24 -31.09 -3.13
N GLU A 4 16.06 -31.22 -4.44
CA GLU A 4 16.96 -30.63 -5.45
C GLU A 4 16.96 -29.11 -5.38
N LEU A 5 15.78 -28.49 -5.21
CA LEU A 5 15.67 -27.03 -5.05
C LEU A 5 16.37 -26.53 -3.79
N ILE A 6 16.32 -27.28 -2.69
CA ILE A 6 17.00 -26.92 -1.43
C ILE A 6 18.52 -26.98 -1.63
N GLN A 7 19.02 -28.05 -2.23
CA GLN A 7 20.45 -28.21 -2.52
C GLN A 7 20.97 -27.12 -3.48
N GLU A 8 20.17 -26.75 -4.48
CA GLU A 8 20.55 -25.71 -5.42
C GLU A 8 20.56 -24.32 -4.76
N LEU A 9 19.58 -24.02 -3.90
CA LEU A 9 19.56 -22.78 -3.11
C LEU A 9 20.74 -22.66 -2.13
N GLU A 10 21.26 -23.77 -1.58
CA GLU A 10 22.44 -23.76 -0.70
C GLU A 10 23.75 -23.42 -1.43
N THR A 11 23.81 -23.65 -2.74
CA THR A 11 25.02 -23.46 -3.55
C THR A 11 24.99 -22.16 -4.39
N THR A 12 23.90 -21.40 -4.29
CA THR A 12 23.61 -20.24 -5.15
C THR A 12 23.95 -18.92 -4.42
N PRO A 13 24.36 -17.86 -5.12
CA PRO A 13 24.58 -16.55 -4.51
C PRO A 13 23.32 -15.92 -3.89
N ASP A 14 23.52 -15.13 -2.84
CA ASP A 14 22.46 -14.50 -2.02
C ASP A 14 21.45 -13.68 -2.85
N PHE A 15 21.89 -12.99 -3.91
CA PHE A 15 20.98 -12.19 -4.74
C PHE A 15 19.90 -13.03 -5.44
N VAL A 16 20.24 -14.26 -5.86
CA VAL A 16 19.28 -15.17 -6.48
C VAL A 16 18.35 -15.76 -5.43
N ILE A 17 18.86 -16.01 -4.22
CA ILE A 17 18.04 -16.46 -3.09
C ILE A 17 16.99 -15.40 -2.75
N GLU A 18 17.36 -14.12 -2.76
CA GLU A 18 16.41 -13.00 -2.59
C GLU A 18 15.36 -12.96 -3.70
N GLU A 19 15.75 -13.10 -4.97
CA GLU A 19 14.79 -13.11 -6.08
C GLU A 19 13.82 -14.30 -5.99
N VAL A 20 14.33 -15.50 -5.69
CA VAL A 20 13.51 -16.70 -5.51
C VAL A 20 12.61 -16.54 -4.27
N TYR A 21 13.10 -15.94 -3.19
CA TYR A 21 12.30 -15.63 -2.01
C TYR A 21 11.16 -14.67 -2.34
N HIS A 22 11.45 -13.53 -2.99
CA HIS A 22 10.44 -12.58 -3.42
C HIS A 22 9.42 -13.22 -4.37
N PHE A 23 9.87 -14.08 -5.28
CA PHE A 23 9.00 -14.84 -6.16
C PHE A 23 8.10 -15.83 -5.41
N LEU A 24 8.63 -16.52 -4.39
CA LEU A 24 7.83 -17.41 -3.54
C LEU A 24 6.79 -16.65 -2.71
N ILE A 25 7.15 -15.48 -2.18
CA ILE A 25 6.21 -14.60 -1.49
C ILE A 25 5.12 -14.12 -2.46
N PHE A 26 5.50 -13.70 -3.67
CA PHE A 26 4.56 -13.31 -4.73
C PHE A 26 3.59 -14.46 -5.08
N LEU A 27 4.09 -15.68 -5.26
CA LEU A 27 3.26 -16.85 -5.52
C LEU A 27 2.32 -17.17 -4.36
N LYS A 28 2.79 -17.08 -3.11
CA LYS A 28 1.95 -17.29 -1.92
C LYS A 28 0.81 -16.29 -1.86
N THR A 29 1.10 -15.01 -2.09
CA THR A 29 0.09 -13.94 -2.14
C THR A 29 -0.93 -14.23 -3.23
N ARG A 30 -0.48 -14.59 -4.44
CA ARG A 30 -1.36 -14.88 -5.58
C ARG A 30 -2.20 -16.15 -5.39
N LEU A 31 -1.68 -17.18 -4.73
CA LEU A 31 -2.43 -18.41 -4.43
C LEU A 31 -3.47 -18.18 -3.33
N LYS A 32 -3.17 -17.36 -2.31
CA LYS A 32 -4.14 -16.93 -1.30
C LYS A 32 -5.35 -16.25 -1.95
N THR A 33 -5.11 -15.37 -2.94
CA THR A 33 -6.18 -14.69 -3.70
C THR A 33 -6.96 -15.62 -4.64
N ARG A 34 -6.37 -16.74 -5.08
CA ARG A 34 -7.06 -17.72 -5.96
C ARG A 34 -7.94 -18.71 -5.21
N ASN A 35 -7.60 -19.07 -3.98
CA ASN A 35 -8.41 -19.98 -3.16
C ASN A 35 -9.69 -19.30 -2.62
N THR A 36 -9.80 -17.99 -2.75
CA THR A 36 -11.04 -17.22 -2.57
C THR A 36 -11.77 -17.08 -3.91
N THR A 37 -12.17 -18.20 -4.52
CA THR A 37 -13.27 -18.23 -5.50
C THR A 37 -14.59 -18.33 -4.75
N ASP A 38 -14.87 -17.30 -3.97
CA ASP A 38 -16.24 -16.84 -3.75
C ASP A 38 -16.19 -15.33 -3.94
N SER A 39 -17.14 -14.80 -4.68
CA SER A 39 -17.14 -13.45 -5.23
C SER A 39 -16.93 -12.38 -4.14
N THR A 40 -15.69 -11.97 -3.91
CA THR A 40 -15.37 -10.74 -3.21
C THR A 40 -14.01 -10.28 -3.69
N GLN A 41 -14.00 -9.05 -4.21
CA GLN A 41 -12.82 -8.32 -4.68
C GLN A 41 -11.63 -8.52 -3.73
N PRO A 42 -10.37 -8.43 -4.21
CA PRO A 42 -9.23 -8.37 -3.31
C PRO A 42 -9.52 -7.23 -2.33
N LYS A 43 -9.82 -7.60 -1.07
CA LYS A 43 -9.70 -6.65 0.02
C LYS A 43 -8.22 -6.30 -0.01
N LEU A 44 -7.89 -5.20 -0.70
CA LEU A 44 -6.76 -4.38 -0.30
C LEU A 44 -6.87 -4.35 1.23
N ASP A 45 -5.74 -4.54 1.91
CA ASP A 45 -5.73 -4.33 3.35
C ASP A 45 -6.07 -2.85 3.54
N ASN A 46 -7.37 -2.57 3.67
CA ASN A 46 -7.94 -1.24 3.78
C ASN A 46 -7.58 -0.65 5.14
N SER A 47 -6.60 -1.22 5.87
CA SER A 47 -6.17 -0.73 7.17
C SER A 47 -5.79 0.75 7.12
N ILE A 48 -5.14 1.21 6.03
CA ILE A 48 -4.82 2.63 5.86
C ILE A 48 -6.09 3.44 5.56
N LEU A 49 -6.96 2.95 4.68
CA LEU A 49 -8.21 3.64 4.33
C LEU A 49 -9.20 3.72 5.51
N ASN A 50 -9.32 2.64 6.28
CA ASN A 50 -10.12 2.56 7.50
C ASN A 50 -9.56 3.50 8.57
N MET A 51 -8.23 3.61 8.70
CA MET A 51 -7.59 4.57 9.59
C MET A 51 -7.88 6.01 9.14
N ILE A 52 -7.84 6.29 7.84
CA ILE A 52 -8.21 7.59 7.28
C ILE A 52 -9.69 7.89 7.56
N ASP A 53 -10.60 6.92 7.37
CA ASP A 53 -12.03 7.08 7.64
C ASP A 53 -12.29 7.36 9.13
N GLU A 54 -11.58 6.68 10.03
CA GLU A 54 -11.65 6.93 11.47
C GLU A 54 -11.24 8.38 11.79
N ILE A 55 -10.11 8.84 11.27
CA ILE A 55 -9.62 10.22 11.47
C ILE A 55 -10.59 11.25 10.87
N ILE A 56 -11.13 11.01 9.68
CA ILE A 56 -12.10 11.90 9.04
C ILE A 56 -13.37 12.01 9.88
N SER A 57 -13.81 10.91 10.50
CA SER A 57 -15.02 10.87 11.32
C SER A 57 -14.91 11.65 12.64
N GLU A 58 -13.69 11.88 13.13
CA GLU A 58 -13.44 12.68 14.34
C GLU A 58 -13.53 14.20 14.07
N VAL A 59 -13.44 14.63 12.81
CA VAL A 59 -13.43 16.05 12.42
C VAL A 59 -14.86 16.54 12.12
N PRO A 60 -15.37 17.55 12.85
CA PRO A 60 -16.70 18.09 12.61
C PRO A 60 -16.88 18.67 11.19
N PRO A 61 -18.09 18.59 10.60
CA PRO A 61 -18.39 19.10 9.25
C PRO A 61 -18.05 20.59 9.08
N GLU A 62 -18.16 21.39 10.13
CA GLU A 62 -17.89 22.83 10.11
C GLU A 62 -16.40 23.15 9.89
N GLU A 63 -15.49 22.25 10.28
CA GLU A 63 -14.05 22.43 10.03
C GLU A 63 -13.69 22.14 8.57
N TRP A 64 -14.41 21.22 7.92
CA TRP A 64 -14.25 20.94 6.50
C TRP A 64 -14.66 22.13 5.62
N GLU A 65 -15.65 22.92 6.04
CA GLU A 65 -16.07 24.13 5.33
C GLU A 65 -15.03 25.27 5.39
N LYS A 66 -14.15 25.27 6.39
CA LYS A 66 -13.07 26.26 6.50
C LYS A 66 -11.90 25.94 5.58
N LEU A 67 -11.82 24.72 5.04
CA LEU A 67 -10.75 24.35 4.14
C LEU A 67 -10.89 25.10 2.80
N PRO A 68 -9.78 25.64 2.30
CA PRO A 68 -9.80 26.36 1.04
C PRO A 68 -9.96 25.40 -0.14
N LYS A 69 -10.60 25.86 -1.22
CA LYS A 69 -10.90 25.01 -2.38
C LYS A 69 -9.66 24.52 -3.13
N ASP A 70 -8.57 25.27 -3.03
CA ASP A 70 -7.26 24.98 -3.64
C ASP A 70 -6.33 24.21 -2.69
N PHE A 71 -6.84 23.67 -1.56
CA PHE A 71 -6.02 23.01 -0.55
C PHE A 71 -5.20 21.83 -1.09
N ALA A 72 -5.81 21.00 -1.95
CA ALA A 72 -5.14 19.82 -2.52
C ALA A 72 -3.97 20.21 -3.44
N GLU A 73 -4.08 21.34 -4.11
CA GLU A 73 -3.08 21.83 -5.05
C GLU A 73 -1.97 22.61 -4.34
N ASN A 74 -2.33 23.35 -3.29
CA ASN A 74 -1.43 24.24 -2.55
C ASN A 74 -1.16 23.74 -1.12
N ILE A 75 -1.08 22.42 -0.93
CA ILE A 75 -0.92 21.82 0.41
C ILE A 75 0.31 22.35 1.14
N ASP A 76 1.41 22.57 0.42
CA ASP A 76 2.65 23.08 0.98
C ASP A 76 2.54 24.54 1.47
N TYR A 77 1.72 25.36 0.82
CA TYR A 77 1.43 26.71 1.28
C TYR A 77 0.69 26.69 2.61
N TYR A 78 -0.32 25.82 2.76
CA TYR A 78 -1.14 25.77 3.97
C TYR A 78 -0.46 25.06 5.14
N LEU A 79 0.40 24.07 4.88
CA LEU A 79 1.13 23.36 5.92
C LEU A 79 2.43 24.04 6.32
N TYR A 80 3.14 24.66 5.37
CA TYR A 80 4.50 25.15 5.57
C TYR A 80 4.72 26.62 5.23
N GLY A 81 3.71 27.32 4.69
CA GLY A 81 3.82 28.73 4.30
C GLY A 81 4.69 28.97 3.05
N VAL A 82 4.96 27.92 2.27
CA VAL A 82 5.68 28.02 0.98
C VAL A 82 4.83 28.80 -0.02
N PRO A 83 5.37 29.70 -0.86
CA PRO A 83 4.58 30.44 -1.83
C PRO A 83 3.69 29.52 -2.68
N LYS A 84 2.43 29.93 -2.91
CA LYS A 84 1.55 29.22 -3.83
C LYS A 84 2.18 29.14 -5.21
N GLY A 85 2.01 28.01 -5.89
CA GLY A 85 2.33 27.94 -7.31
C GLY A 85 1.46 28.94 -8.06
N GLU A 86 2.06 29.74 -8.94
CA GLU A 86 1.30 30.55 -9.89
C GLU A 86 0.80 29.59 -10.99
N GLU A 87 -0.51 29.40 -11.10
CA GLU A 87 -1.14 28.83 -12.31
C GLU A 87 -1.16 29.85 -13.46
#